data_AF-A0A5M8RVY9-F1
#
_entry.id   AF-A0A5M8RVY9-F1
#
_cell.length_a   1.000
_cell.length_b   1.000
_cell.length_c   1.000
_cell.angle_alpha   90.00
_cell.angle_beta   90.00
_cell.angle_gamma   90.00
#
_symmetry.space_group_name_H-M   'P 1'
#
loop_
_entity.id
_entity.type
_entity.pdbx_description
1 polymer ?
#
loop_
_entity_poly.entity_id
_entity_poly.type
_entity_poly.pdbx_seq_one_letter_code
_entity_poly.pdbx_strand_id
1 'polypeptide(L)'
;MRKVDIQNRGQQEPQTVSKPKKKTKKSSRPANFKEFENGAKSILKARGIDYYDWLHEQHTNLVNSVVLNNIDSIGQLVDEQK
;
A
#
# COMPACT_ATOMS: atom_id res chain seq x y z
N MET A 1 1.47 56.89 30.48
CA MET A 1 0.69 55.78 31.09
C MET A 1 -0.76 55.87 30.63
N ARG A 2 -1.18 55.01 29.69
CA ARG A 2 -2.58 54.57 29.54
C ARG A 2 -2.54 53.12 29.04
N LYS A 3 -3.06 52.20 29.85
CA LYS A 3 -3.40 50.82 29.50
C LYS A 3 -4.84 50.81 28.98
N VAL A 4 -5.13 49.94 28.01
CA VAL A 4 -6.39 49.22 27.68
C VAL A 4 -6.39 48.95 26.17
N ASP A 5 -6.92 47.89 25.58
CA ASP A 5 -7.24 46.52 25.95
C ASP A 5 -7.42 45.74 24.62
N ILE A 6 -7.29 44.43 24.69
CA ILE A 6 -7.33 43.45 23.59
C ILE A 6 -8.72 43.35 22.93
N GLN A 7 -8.78 43.27 21.60
CA GLN A 7 -9.85 42.54 20.89
C GLN A 7 -9.42 41.96 19.53
N ASN A 8 -8.95 40.71 19.62
CA ASN A 8 -9.27 39.56 18.78
C ASN A 8 -10.09 39.82 17.49
N ARG A 9 -9.48 39.66 16.31
CA ARG A 9 -10.22 39.43 15.05
C ARG A 9 -9.40 38.62 14.04
N GLY A 10 -9.84 37.39 13.81
CA GLY A 10 -9.70 36.73 12.50
C GLY A 10 -8.56 35.73 12.38
N GLN A 11 -8.77 34.53 12.93
CA GLN A 11 -8.21 33.32 12.35
C GLN A 11 -8.55 33.25 10.85
N GLN A 12 -7.56 33.08 9.98
CA GLN A 12 -7.75 32.45 8.69
C GLN A 12 -6.83 31.24 8.64
N GLU A 13 -7.38 30.10 9.05
CA GLU A 13 -6.80 28.79 8.73
C GLU A 13 -6.84 28.58 7.21
N PRO A 14 -5.79 27.99 6.62
CA PRO A 14 -5.80 27.61 5.21
C PRO A 14 -6.85 26.51 5.03
N GLN A 15 -7.90 26.81 4.24
CA GLN A 15 -8.89 25.82 3.83
C GLN A 15 -8.17 24.70 3.06
N THR A 16 -7.96 23.56 3.73
CA THR A 16 -7.47 22.35 3.09
C THR A 16 -8.60 21.82 2.20
N VAL A 17 -8.44 22.00 0.89
CA VAL A 17 -9.32 21.41 -0.11
C VAL A 17 -9.24 19.90 0.05
N SER A 18 -10.22 19.35 0.75
CA SER A 18 -10.32 17.94 1.07
C SER A 18 -10.63 17.18 -0.23
N LYS A 19 -9.58 16.68 -0.90
CA LYS A 19 -9.75 15.77 -2.04
C LYS A 19 -10.69 14.63 -1.62
N PRO A 20 -11.68 14.24 -2.44
CA PRO A 20 -12.58 13.16 -2.10
C PRO A 20 -11.76 11.90 -1.87
N LYS A 21 -11.75 11.40 -0.62
CA LYS A 21 -11.15 10.11 -0.27
C LYS A 21 -11.91 9.04 -1.05
N LYS A 22 -11.36 8.58 -2.18
CA LYS A 22 -11.83 7.37 -2.85
C LYS A 22 -11.86 6.29 -1.78
N LYS A 23 -13.05 5.79 -1.45
CA LYS A 23 -13.23 4.62 -0.58
C LYS A 23 -12.65 3.44 -1.36
N THR A 24 -11.33 3.26 -1.30
CA THR A 24 -10.69 2.02 -1.71
C THR A 24 -11.40 0.93 -0.93
N LYS A 25 -12.09 0.00 -1.62
CA LYS A 25 -12.55 -1.25 -1.01
C LYS A 25 -11.36 -1.75 -0.20
N LYS A 26 -11.46 -1.70 1.14
CA LYS A 26 -10.45 -2.32 1.98
C LYS A 26 -10.59 -3.79 1.62
N SER A 27 -9.67 -4.31 0.79
CA SER A 27 -9.57 -5.75 0.64
C SER A 27 -9.47 -6.26 2.07
N SER A 28 -10.39 -7.12 2.45
CA SER A 28 -10.37 -7.71 3.77
C SER A 28 -9.06 -8.44 3.87
N ARG A 29 -8.09 -7.89 4.61
CA ARG A 29 -6.88 -8.64 4.94
C ARG A 29 -7.36 -9.99 5.51
N PRO A 30 -6.81 -11.12 5.04
CA PRO A 30 -7.15 -12.42 5.59
C PRO A 30 -7.04 -12.40 7.12
N ALA A 31 -7.89 -13.17 7.80
CA ALA A 31 -8.03 -13.13 9.27
C ALA A 31 -6.70 -13.30 10.02
N ASN A 32 -5.72 -13.97 9.41
CA ASN A 32 -4.43 -14.31 10.04
C ASN A 32 -3.24 -13.60 9.36
N PHE A 33 -3.49 -12.59 8.52
CA PHE A 33 -2.43 -11.91 7.75
C PHE A 33 -1.29 -11.41 8.65
N LYS A 34 -1.65 -10.81 9.80
CA LYS A 34 -0.67 -10.22 10.72
C LYS A 34 0.19 -11.28 11.42
N GLU A 35 -0.39 -12.44 11.72
CA GLU A 35 0.34 -13.56 12.33
C GLU A 35 1.36 -14.13 11.35
N PHE A 36 0.95 -14.33 10.10
CA PHE A 36 1.86 -14.76 9.04
C PHE A 36 2.94 -13.74 8.73
N GLU A 37 2.60 -12.45 8.66
CA GLU A 37 3.58 -11.36 8.46
C GLU A 37 4.62 -11.34 9.59
N ASN A 38 4.18 -11.44 10.85
CA ASN A 38 5.08 -11.48 12.00
C ASN A 38 5.96 -12.73 12.03
N GLY A 39 5.41 -13.90 11.68
CA GLY A 39 6.17 -15.14 11.56
C GLY A 39 7.26 -15.03 10.50
N ALA A 40 6.92 -14.53 9.32
CA ALA A 40 7.86 -14.31 8.22
C ALA A 40 8.98 -13.33 8.61
N LYS A 41 8.63 -12.18 9.21
CA LYS A 41 9.60 -11.20 9.72
C LYS A 41 10.58 -11.83 10.73
N SER A 42 10.07 -12.67 11.63
CA SER A 42 10.90 -13.31 12.66
C SER A 42 11.89 -14.31 12.05
N ILE A 43 11.42 -15.15 11.11
CA ILE A 43 12.25 -16.13 10.41
C ILE A 43 13.35 -15.45 9.58
N LEU A 44 12.99 -14.41 8.83
CA LEU A 44 13.94 -13.69 7.97
C LEU A 44 14.95 -12.89 8.78
N LYS A 45 14.52 -12.24 9.87
CA LYS A 45 15.42 -11.56 10.81
C LYS A 45 16.43 -12.53 11.41
N ALA A 46 16.03 -13.74 11.78
CA ALA A 46 16.95 -14.77 12.28
C ALA A 46 17.99 -15.20 11.24
N ARG A 47 17.71 -15.01 9.95
CA ARG A 47 18.61 -15.28 8.82
C ARG A 47 19.40 -14.04 8.37
N GLY A 48 19.20 -12.88 9.01
CA GLY A 48 19.83 -11.62 8.60
C GLY A 48 19.29 -11.04 7.30
N ILE A 49 18.09 -11.44 6.87
CA ILE A 49 17.45 -10.99 5.63
C ILE A 49 16.40 -9.92 5.96
N ASP A 50 16.38 -8.82 5.20
CA ASP A 50 15.33 -7.82 5.32
C ASP A 50 13.99 -8.34 4.75
N TYR A 51 12.91 -8.10 5.50
CA TYR A 51 11.59 -8.60 5.14
C TYR A 51 11.05 -7.98 3.85
N TYR A 52 11.28 -6.68 3.63
CA TYR A 52 10.73 -5.97 2.48
C TYR A 52 11.52 -6.26 1.21
N ASP A 53 12.85 -6.39 1.29
CA ASP A 53 13.67 -6.82 0.16
C ASP A 53 13.27 -8.23 -0.32
N TRP A 54 13.16 -9.18 0.62
CA TRP A 54 12.67 -10.53 0.30
C TRP A 54 11.26 -10.50 -0.30
N LEU A 55 10.36 -9.69 0.26
CA LEU A 55 8.99 -9.57 -0.24
C LEU A 55 8.96 -9.06 -1.69
N HIS A 56 9.80 -8.07 -2.03
CA HIS A 56 9.92 -7.55 -3.38
C HIS A 56 10.43 -8.61 -4.36
N GLU A 57 11.43 -9.41 -3.97
CA GLU A 57 11.91 -10.53 -4.79
C GLU A 57 10.82 -11.59 -5.03
N GLN A 58 10.10 -11.99 -3.97
CA GLN A 58 9.02 -12.97 -4.10
C GLN A 58 7.91 -12.44 -5.01
N HIS A 59 7.56 -11.16 -4.90
CA HIS A 59 6.58 -10.54 -5.77
C HIS A 59 7.03 -10.55 -7.23
N THR A 60 8.28 -10.17 -7.51
CA THR A 60 8.86 -10.21 -8.87
C THR A 60 8.85 -11.63 -9.43
N ASN A 61 9.25 -12.63 -8.64
CA ASN A 61 9.26 -14.03 -9.06
C ASN A 61 7.85 -14.55 -9.38
N LEU A 62 6.85 -14.17 -8.60
CA LEU A 62 5.45 -14.52 -8.85
C LEU A 62 4.93 -13.89 -10.15
N VAL A 63 5.22 -12.61 -10.36
CA VAL A 63 4.80 -11.92 -11.60
C VAL A 63 5.50 -12.54 -12.80
N ASN A 64 6.79 -12.85 -12.71
CA ASN A 64 7.54 -13.49 -13.78
C ASN A 64 7.02 -14.89 -14.10
N SER A 65 6.67 -15.69 -13.08
CA SER A 65 6.17 -17.05 -13.28
C SER A 65 4.78 -17.09 -13.93
N VAL A 66 3.93 -16.10 -13.63
CA VAL A 66 2.57 -16.03 -14.17
C VAL A 66 2.53 -15.31 -15.51
N VAL A 67 3.22 -14.18 -15.64
CA VAL A 67 3.12 -13.30 -16.81
C VAL A 67 4.21 -13.63 -17.82
N LEU A 68 5.49 -13.49 -17.46
CA LEU A 68 6.57 -13.53 -18.45
C LEU A 68 6.77 -14.90 -19.11
N ASN A 69 6.53 -15.99 -18.37
CA ASN A 69 6.67 -17.35 -18.92
C ASN A 69 5.41 -17.86 -19.64
N ASN A 70 4.28 -17.16 -19.53
CA ASN A 70 3.00 -17.57 -20.14
C ASN A 70 2.37 -16.45 -21.00
N ILE A 71 3.10 -15.38 -21.32
CA ILE A 71 2.59 -14.24 -22.11
C ILE A 71 1.97 -14.72 -23.43
N ASP A 72 2.60 -15.70 -24.08
CA ASP A 72 2.10 -16.26 -25.34
C ASP A 72 0.76 -17.01 -25.14
N SER A 73 0.62 -17.77 -24.05
CA SER A 73 -0.63 -18.47 -23.71
C SER A 73 -1.74 -17.51 -23.25
N ILE A 74 -1.40 -16.43 -22.54
CA ILE A 74 -2.35 -15.40 -22.13
C ILE A 74 -2.84 -14.60 -23.34
N GLY A 75 -1.96 -14.29 -24.30
CA GLY A 75 -2.33 -13.67 -25.57
C GLY A 75 -3.28 -14.54 -26.39
N GLN A 76 -3.00 -15.84 -26.49
CA GLN A 76 -3.87 -16.80 -27.20
C GLN A 76 -5.26 -16.93 -26.58
N LEU A 77 -5.39 -16.92 -25.24
CA LEU A 77 -6.69 -16.96 -24.56
C LEU A 77 -7.55 -15.70 -24.79
N VAL A 78 -6.93 -14.55 -25.08
CA VAL A 78 -7.66 -13.31 -25.39
C VAL A 78 -8.16 -13.31 -26.85
N ASP A 79 -7.40 -13.92 -27.76
CA ASP A 79 -7.78 -14.03 -29.16
C ASP A 79 -8.84 -15.11 -29.41
N GLU A 80 -8.89 -16.19 -28.62
CA GLU A 80 -9.93 -17.24 -28.70
C GLU A 80 -11.32 -16.80 -28.19
N GLN A 81 -11.42 -15.64 -27.53
CA GLN A 81 -12.70 -15.08 -27.03
C GLN A 81 -13.36 -14.11 -28.03
N LYS A 82 -12.90 -14.06 -29.29
CA LYS A 82 -13.38 -13.18 -30.35
C LYS A 82 -14.05 -13.94 -31.49
#